data_AF-A0A4R7D9N2-F1
#
_entry.id   AF-A0A4R7D9N2-F1
#
_cell.length_a   1.000
_cell.length_b   1.000
_cell.length_c   1.000
_cell.angle_alpha   90.00
_cell.angle_beta   90.00
_cell.angle_gamma   90.00
#
_symmetry.space_group_name_H-M   'P 1'
#
loop_
_entity.id
_entity.type
_entity.pdbx_description
1 polymer ?
#
loop_
_entity_poly.entity_id
_entity_poly.type
_entity_poly.pdbx_seq_one_letter_code
_entity_poly.pdbx_strand_id
1 'polypeptide(L)'
;MQNLIILSSIALCLLSACSASKQSAKLIQDCPEEKIVNKMPMVQTEGKDDKPNTYFIYKGERRELAEFDEKWLQEHCDVKETEVH
;
A
#
# COMPACT_ATOMS: atom_id res chain seq x y z
N MET A 1 -43.26 34.54 -25.88
CA MET A 1 -42.67 33.35 -26.55
C MET A 1 -41.18 33.60 -26.83
N GLN A 2 -40.37 33.59 -25.79
CA GLN A 2 -38.91 33.77 -25.83
C GLN A 2 -38.44 33.00 -24.60
N ASN A 3 -38.24 31.68 -24.69
CA ASN A 3 -37.58 30.87 -23.64
C ASN A 3 -37.37 29.40 -24.08
N LEU A 4 -37.55 29.06 -25.36
CA LEU A 4 -37.55 27.66 -25.82
C LEU A 4 -36.47 27.32 -26.86
N ILE A 5 -35.35 28.06 -26.90
CA ILE A 5 -34.25 27.78 -27.85
C ILE A 5 -32.90 27.53 -27.15
N ILE A 6 -32.78 27.78 -25.84
CA ILE A 6 -31.50 27.65 -25.10
C ILE A 6 -31.37 26.27 -24.42
N LEU A 7 -31.80 25.19 -25.10
CA LEU A 7 -31.76 23.82 -24.53
C LEU A 7 -30.96 22.81 -25.37
N SER A 8 -30.26 23.23 -26.43
CA SER A 8 -29.71 22.27 -27.42
C SER A 8 -28.19 22.26 -27.62
N SER A 9 -27.36 22.97 -26.85
CA SER A 9 -25.96 23.17 -27.27
C SER A 9 -24.86 22.91 -26.24
N ILE A 10 -25.16 22.34 -25.08
CA ILE A 10 -24.13 21.97 -24.09
C ILE A 10 -24.16 20.46 -23.85
N ALA A 11 -23.90 19.71 -24.92
CA ALA A 11 -23.62 18.29 -24.85
C ALA A 11 -22.35 17.99 -25.63
N LEU A 12 -21.27 18.72 -25.32
CA LEU A 12 -19.94 18.41 -25.85
C LEU A 12 -18.91 18.76 -24.79
N CYS A 13 -17.94 17.86 -24.65
CA CYS A 13 -16.80 17.91 -23.74
C CYS A 13 -17.13 17.53 -22.30
N LEU A 14 -16.82 16.29 -21.92
CA LEU A 14 -16.04 15.95 -20.72
C LEU A 14 -15.74 14.43 -20.73
N LEU A 15 -15.20 13.92 -21.84
CA LEU A 15 -14.42 12.67 -21.81
C LEU A 15 -13.01 13.06 -21.36
N SER A 16 -12.87 13.32 -20.07
CA SER A 16 -11.58 13.54 -19.44
C SER A 16 -10.80 12.22 -19.49
N ALA A 17 -9.70 12.20 -20.23
CA ALA A 17 -8.80 11.05 -20.25
C ALA A 17 -8.23 10.86 -18.84
N CYS A 18 -8.68 9.80 -18.15
CA CYS A 18 -8.05 9.36 -16.92
C CYS A 18 -6.68 8.76 -17.25
N SER A 19 -5.65 9.60 -17.33
CA SER A 19 -4.26 9.16 -17.21
C SER A 19 -4.08 8.64 -15.78
N ALA A 20 -4.20 7.33 -15.60
CA ALA A 20 -3.79 6.67 -14.35
C ALA A 20 -2.28 6.87 -14.21
N SER A 21 -1.88 7.97 -13.57
CA SER A 21 -0.51 8.16 -13.12
C SER A 21 -0.22 7.00 -12.16
N LYS A 22 0.73 6.14 -12.54
CA LYS A 22 1.32 5.18 -11.61
C LYS A 22 2.03 6.00 -10.53
N GLN A 23 1.29 6.42 -9.51
CA GLN A 23 1.85 6.98 -8.30
C GLN A 23 2.69 5.86 -7.70
N SER A 24 4.01 5.99 -7.85
CA SER A 24 4.95 5.20 -7.07
C SER A 24 4.54 5.40 -5.62
N ALA A 25 4.06 4.33 -4.98
CA ALA A 25 3.56 4.42 -3.61
C ALA A 25 4.69 5.00 -2.75
N LYS A 26 4.40 6.10 -2.05
CA LYS A 26 5.38 6.71 -1.15
C LYS A 26 5.69 5.70 -0.05
N LEU A 27 6.96 5.33 0.10
CA LEU A 27 7.42 4.44 1.16
C LEU A 27 7.17 5.07 2.54
N ILE A 28 6.84 4.22 3.51
CA ILE A 28 6.57 4.62 4.89
C ILE A 28 7.91 4.98 5.56
N GLN A 29 7.97 6.19 6.11
CA GLN A 29 9.08 6.74 6.89
C GLN A 29 8.57 6.99 8.32
N ASP A 30 8.21 5.91 9.00
CA ASP A 30 7.69 5.91 10.37
C ASP A 30 8.11 4.59 11.05
N CYS A 31 8.28 4.60 12.37
CA CYS A 31 8.81 3.45 13.08
C CYS A 31 7.71 2.40 13.33
N PRO A 32 7.87 1.16 12.85
CA PRO A 32 6.99 0.05 13.21
C PRO A 32 7.15 -0.32 14.69
N GLU A 33 6.12 -0.92 15.28
CA GLU A 33 6.19 -1.37 16.68
C GLU A 33 7.14 -2.56 16.84
N GLU A 34 7.12 -3.50 15.89
CA GLU A 34 8.02 -4.65 15.88
C GLU A 34 8.20 -5.25 14.49
N LYS A 35 9.30 -5.98 14.32
CA LYS A 35 9.60 -6.81 13.16
C LYS A 35 9.39 -8.27 13.53
N ILE A 36 8.47 -8.94 12.86
CA ILE A 36 8.21 -10.37 13.06
C ILE A 36 9.04 -11.18 12.07
N VAL A 37 9.75 -12.19 12.57
CA VAL A 37 10.40 -13.22 11.78
C VAL A 37 9.69 -14.56 12.06
N ASN A 38 8.78 -14.94 11.17
CA ASN A 38 8.02 -16.19 11.29
C ASN A 38 8.86 -17.39 10.83
N LYS A 39 9.25 -18.23 11.78
CA LYS A 39 10.01 -19.48 11.57
C LYS A 39 9.13 -20.73 11.68
N MET A 40 7.81 -20.57 11.86
CA MET A 40 6.88 -21.70 11.88
C MET A 40 6.90 -22.44 10.52
N PRO A 41 6.81 -23.78 10.51
CA PRO A 41 6.65 -24.54 9.28
C PRO A 41 5.38 -24.10 8.54
N MET A 42 5.55 -23.66 7.29
CA MET A 42 4.41 -23.36 6.43
C MET A 42 4.01 -24.60 5.64
N VAL A 43 2.71 -24.91 5.66
CA VAL A 43 2.14 -25.91 4.76
C VAL A 43 2.02 -25.28 3.37
N GLN A 44 2.96 -25.60 2.48
CA GLN A 44 2.87 -25.21 1.07
C GLN A 44 1.63 -25.89 0.48
N THR A 45 0.61 -25.09 0.20
CA THR A 45 -0.59 -25.53 -0.52
C THR A 45 -0.48 -24.96 -1.93
N GLU A 46 -0.50 -25.82 -2.96
CA GLU A 46 -0.43 -25.36 -4.35
C GLU A 46 -1.52 -24.29 -4.61
N GLY A 47 -1.10 -23.13 -5.13
CA GLY A 47 -1.99 -22.03 -5.47
C GLY A 47 -2.32 -21.03 -4.35
N LYS A 48 -1.67 -21.10 -3.18
CA LYS A 48 -1.74 -20.01 -2.19
C LYS A 48 -0.55 -19.06 -2.32
N ASP A 49 -0.83 -17.76 -2.22
CA ASP A 49 0.21 -16.74 -2.15
C ASP A 49 1.10 -16.99 -0.93
N ASP A 50 2.37 -17.32 -1.20
CA ASP A 50 3.42 -17.43 -0.18
C ASP A 50 3.71 -16.03 0.37
N LYS A 51 2.94 -15.63 1.37
CA LYS A 51 3.21 -14.39 2.09
C LYS A 51 4.62 -14.45 2.68
N PRO A 52 5.39 -13.34 2.63
CA PRO A 52 6.70 -13.30 3.25
C PRO A 52 6.66 -13.68 4.74
N ASN A 53 7.68 -14.43 5.16
CA ASN A 53 7.84 -14.85 6.55
C ASN A 53 8.26 -13.72 7.48
N THR A 54 8.79 -12.64 6.91
CA THR A 54 9.21 -11.46 7.65
C THR A 54 8.29 -10.30 7.31
N TYR A 55 7.78 -9.62 8.33
CA TYR A 55 6.87 -8.48 8.19
C TYR A 55 6.97 -7.56 9.40
N PHE A 56 6.48 -6.33 9.27
CA PHE A 56 6.36 -5.39 10.39
C PHE A 56 4.95 -5.40 10.96
N ILE A 57 4.84 -5.16 12.27
CA ILE A 57 3.62 -4.66 12.88
C ILE A 57 3.74 -3.13 12.90
N TYR A 58 2.79 -2.46 12.26
CA TYR A 58 2.71 -1.01 12.18
C TYR A 58 1.26 -0.57 12.43
N LYS A 59 1.05 0.26 13.46
CA LYS A 59 -0.27 0.72 13.92
C LYS A 59 -1.22 -0.44 14.22
N GLY A 60 -0.67 -1.53 14.74
CA GLY A 60 -1.42 -2.75 15.06
C GLY A 60 -1.79 -3.61 13.85
N GLU A 61 -1.28 -3.30 12.66
CA GLU A 61 -1.53 -4.06 11.43
C GLU A 61 -0.24 -4.69 10.88
N ARG A 62 -0.36 -5.85 10.22
CA ARG A 62 0.74 -6.44 9.44
C ARG A 62 1.01 -5.59 8.20
N ARG A 63 2.27 -5.20 8.00
CA ARG A 63 2.77 -4.51 6.81
C ARG A 63 4.00 -5.21 6.27
N GLU A 64 4.12 -5.27 4.95
CA GLU A 64 5.23 -5.93 4.28
C GLU A 64 6.47 -5.03 4.29
N LEU A 65 7.67 -5.62 4.33
CA LEU A 65 8.93 -4.87 4.38
C LEU A 65 9.06 -3.85 3.23
N ALA A 66 8.56 -4.21 2.05
CA ALA A 66 8.62 -3.37 0.86
C ALA A 66 7.75 -2.11 0.94
N GLU A 67 6.86 -1.98 1.94
CA GLU A 67 6.07 -0.76 2.16
C GLU A 67 6.90 0.33 2.87
N PHE A 68 8.07 0.01 3.42
CA PHE A 68 8.88 0.93 4.23
C PHE A 68 10.16 1.38 3.51
N ASP A 69 10.63 2.57 3.89
CA ASP A 69 11.96 3.06 3.52
C ASP A 69 13.00 2.47 4.47
N GLU A 70 13.69 1.42 4.02
CA GLU A 70 14.67 0.69 4.82
C GLU A 70 15.80 1.60 5.35
N LYS A 71 16.28 2.55 4.54
CA LYS A 71 17.36 3.46 4.96
C LYS A 71 16.88 4.38 6.07
N TRP A 72 15.68 4.93 5.91
CA TRP A 72 15.09 5.79 6.93
C TRP A 72 14.90 5.03 8.25
N LEU A 73 14.41 3.79 8.20
CA LEU A 73 14.26 2.94 9.39
C LEU A 73 15.60 2.70 10.10
N GLN A 74 16.66 2.37 9.37
CA GLN A 74 17.99 2.13 9.95
C GLN A 74 18.57 3.36 10.66
N GLU A 75 18.23 4.56 10.18
CA GLU A 75 18.72 5.82 10.73
C GLU A 75 17.87 6.35 11.91
N HIS A 76 16.57 6.04 11.94
CA HIS A 76 15.61 6.69 12.83
C HIS A 76 14.94 5.76 13.84
N CYS A 77 15.02 4.44 13.64
CA CYS A 77 14.29 3.47 14.44
C CYS A 77 15.20 2.39 15.01
N ASP A 78 14.95 2.06 16.27
CA ASP A 78 15.45 0.83 16.90
C ASP A 78 14.28 -0.17 16.98
N VAL A 79 14.03 -0.88 15.87
CA VAL A 79 12.87 -1.78 15.75
C VAL A 79 13.19 -3.11 16.42
N LYS A 80 12.40 -3.46 17.44
CA LYS A 80 12.50 -4.76 18.09
C LYS A 80 12.19 -5.91 17.12
N GLU A 81 13.07 -6.90 17.07
CA GLU A 81 12.83 -8.15 16.34
C GLU A 81 12.22 -9.21 17.25
N THR A 82 11.12 -9.82 16.80
CA THR A 82 10.41 -10.90 17.48
C THR A 82 10.39 -12.13 16.56
N GLU A 83 10.97 -13.23 17.03
CA GLU A 83 10.93 -14.51 16.32
C GLU A 83 9.74 -15.35 16.81
N VAL A 84 9.00 -15.95 15.87
CA VAL A 84 7.88 -16.85 16.16
C VAL A 84 8.25 -18.24 15.63
N HIS A 85 8.16 -19.26 16.46
CA HIS A 85 8.57 -20.64 16.17
C HIS A 85 7.41 -21.63 16.19
#